data_AF-L1NT54-F1
#
_entry.id   AF-L1NT54-F1
#
_cell.length_a   1.000
_cell.length_b   1.000
_cell.length_c   1.000
_cell.angle_alpha   90.00
_cell.angle_beta   90.00
_cell.angle_gamma   90.00
#
_symmetry.space_group_name_H-M   'P 1'
#
loop_
_entity.id
_entity.type
_entity.pdbx_description
1 polymer ?
#
loop_
_entity_poly.entity_id
_entity_poly.type
_entity_poly.pdbx_seq_one_letter_code
_entity_poly.pdbx_strand_id
1 'polypeptide(L)'
;MWGTGENWNWAQAASLRQRGTYKDKMYKKMNLIDIQTADFEVREMTISQHCMSILYDEVYHIPTERYIKNIKIDISNWKDLLVKIFIYENTYSLPNEVLLEGSNIEPFDLIQEINISDNILLLKGISKKNKYWMEYKIINSKFSIKVFDNG
;
A
#
# COMPACT_ATOMS: atom_id res chain seq x y z
N MET A 1 -58.51 3.56 -11.64
CA MET A 1 -57.57 2.48 -11.30
C MET A 1 -56.21 3.13 -11.03
N TRP A 2 -55.85 3.32 -9.76
CA TRP A 2 -54.53 3.82 -9.36
C TRP A 2 -53.74 2.62 -8.83
N GLY A 3 -52.75 2.15 -9.60
CA GLY A 3 -51.84 1.10 -9.18
C GLY A 3 -50.71 1.70 -8.35
N THR A 4 -50.85 1.68 -7.03
CA THR A 4 -49.77 1.99 -6.09
C THR A 4 -49.15 0.70 -5.58
N GLY A 5 -47.82 0.62 -5.58
CA GLY A 5 -47.11 -0.33 -4.71
C GLY A 5 -45.81 -0.86 -5.29
N GLU A 6 -44.80 -0.01 -5.48
CA GLU A 6 -43.43 -0.50 -5.38
C GLU A 6 -43.25 -1.02 -3.95
N ASN A 7 -43.27 -2.35 -3.78
CA ASN A 7 -42.89 -3.00 -2.55
C ASN A 7 -41.39 -2.83 -2.35
N TRP A 8 -41.00 -1.69 -1.75
CA TRP A 8 -39.66 -1.47 -1.24
C TRP A 8 -39.38 -2.53 -0.17
N ASN A 9 -38.55 -3.52 -0.52
CA ASN A 9 -38.13 -4.56 0.41
C ASN A 9 -37.14 -3.92 1.41
N TRP A 10 -37.69 -3.44 2.53
CA TRP A 10 -36.94 -2.80 3.61
C TRP A 10 -35.80 -3.67 4.15
N ALA A 11 -35.90 -5.00 4.06
CA ALA A 11 -34.83 -5.92 4.46
C ALA A 11 -33.65 -5.89 3.47
N GLN A 12 -33.91 -5.78 2.17
CA GLN A 12 -32.85 -5.60 1.17
C GLN A 12 -32.16 -4.25 1.33
N ALA A 13 -32.92 -3.16 1.49
CA ALA A 13 -32.36 -1.83 1.74
C ALA A 13 -31.56 -1.77 3.07
N ALA A 14 -32.04 -2.40 4.13
CA ALA A 14 -31.33 -2.48 5.41
C ALA A 14 -30.07 -3.33 5.32
N SER A 15 -30.09 -4.46 4.61
CA SER A 15 -28.90 -5.31 4.42
C SER A 15 -27.83 -4.62 3.57
N LEU A 16 -28.22 -3.86 2.54
CA LEU A 16 -27.30 -3.04 1.74
C LEU A 16 -26.69 -1.91 2.56
N ARG A 17 -27.48 -1.22 3.40
CA ARG A 17 -26.99 -0.20 4.34
C ARG A 17 -26.06 -0.80 5.41
N GLN A 18 -26.38 -1.99 5.94
CA GLN A 18 -25.51 -2.69 6.90
C GLN A 18 -24.21 -3.18 6.24
N ARG A 19 -24.26 -3.68 5.01
CA ARG A 19 -23.05 -4.02 4.24
C ARG A 19 -22.21 -2.79 3.91
N GLY A 20 -22.84 -1.69 3.51
CA GLY A 20 -22.16 -0.41 3.27
C GLY A 20 -21.47 0.11 4.53
N THR A 21 -22.19 0.18 5.65
CA THR A 21 -21.63 0.61 6.94
C THR A 21 -20.56 -0.33 7.51
N TYR A 22 -20.66 -1.64 7.27
CA TYR A 22 -19.64 -2.61 7.67
C TYR A 22 -18.38 -2.50 6.80
N LYS A 23 -18.55 -2.37 5.48
CA LYS A 23 -17.45 -2.12 4.53
C LYS A 23 -16.75 -0.81 4.86
N ASP A 24 -17.51 0.28 5.03
CA ASP A 24 -16.97 1.59 5.39
C ASP A 24 -16.20 1.54 6.71
N LYS A 25 -16.69 0.81 7.71
CA LYS A 25 -15.98 0.60 8.98
C LYS A 25 -14.72 -0.28 8.84
N MET A 26 -14.73 -1.31 7.98
CA MET A 26 -13.54 -2.12 7.69
C MET A 26 -12.46 -1.28 7.00
N TYR A 27 -12.83 -0.54 5.96
CA TYR A 27 -11.87 0.26 5.18
C TYR A 27 -11.33 1.45 5.96
N LYS A 28 -12.10 2.02 6.90
CA LYS A 28 -11.62 3.11 7.77
C LYS A 28 -10.53 2.71 8.77
N LYS A 29 -10.21 1.41 8.92
CA LYS A 29 -9.35 0.91 10.00
C LYS A 29 -8.22 -0.01 9.54
N MET A 30 -7.99 -0.11 8.23
CA MET A 30 -6.95 -0.98 7.69
C MET A 30 -5.56 -0.46 8.05
N ASN A 31 -4.68 -1.34 8.55
CA ASN A 31 -3.31 -1.01 8.91
C ASN A 31 -2.32 -1.61 7.90
N LEU A 32 -1.13 -1.03 7.78
CA LEU A 32 -0.08 -1.53 6.88
C LEU A 32 0.36 -2.95 7.23
N ILE A 33 0.36 -3.30 8.50
CA ILE A 33 0.70 -4.65 8.97
C ILE A 33 -0.37 -5.70 8.64
N ASP A 34 -1.57 -5.27 8.27
CA ASP A 34 -2.69 -6.18 7.99
C ASP A 34 -2.74 -6.61 6.52
N ILE A 35 -1.85 -6.09 5.67
CA ILE A 35 -1.81 -6.37 4.24
C ILE A 35 -0.51 -7.09 3.85
N GLN A 36 -0.64 -8.07 2.95
CA GLN A 36 0.49 -8.71 2.28
C GLN A 36 0.59 -8.19 0.85
N THR A 37 1.77 -7.65 0.52
CA THR A 37 2.07 -7.03 -0.78
C THR A 37 3.10 -7.82 -1.59
N ALA A 38 3.72 -8.86 -1.02
CA ALA A 38 4.91 -9.49 -1.60
C ALA A 38 4.70 -10.12 -2.98
N ASP A 39 3.48 -10.54 -3.27
CA ASP A 39 3.09 -11.19 -4.53
C ASP A 39 2.41 -10.22 -5.51
N PHE A 40 2.37 -8.92 -5.21
CA PHE A 40 1.62 -7.93 -5.98
C PHE A 40 2.54 -6.84 -6.53
N GLU A 41 2.43 -6.58 -7.82
CA GLU A 41 3.14 -5.50 -8.50
C GLU A 41 2.64 -4.13 -8.02
N VAL A 42 3.59 -3.22 -7.83
CA VAL A 42 3.31 -1.81 -7.61
C VAL A 42 2.88 -1.19 -8.93
N ARG A 43 1.58 -0.95 -9.08
CA ARG A 43 1.01 -0.32 -10.27
C ARG A 43 1.62 1.05 -10.52
N GLU A 44 1.61 1.88 -9.48
CA GLU A 44 2.14 3.23 -9.54
C GLU A 44 2.74 3.62 -8.20
N MET A 45 3.86 4.35 -8.25
CA MET A 45 4.45 4.96 -7.07
C MET A 45 4.90 6.37 -7.44
N THR A 46 4.48 7.34 -6.63
CA THR A 46 4.91 8.73 -6.76
C THR A 46 5.58 9.17 -5.47
N ILE A 47 6.64 9.95 -5.61
CA ILE A 47 7.42 10.47 -4.49
C ILE A 47 7.63 11.97 -4.76
N SER A 48 7.29 12.78 -3.77
CA SER A 48 7.61 14.21 -3.71
C SER A 48 8.10 14.52 -2.29
N GLN A 49 8.96 15.53 -2.14
CA GLN A 49 9.66 15.92 -0.89
C GLN A 49 9.33 15.14 0.40
N HIS A 50 8.13 15.33 0.97
CA HIS A 50 7.69 14.68 2.22
C HIS A 50 6.43 13.82 2.08
N CYS A 51 6.11 13.39 0.85
CA CYS A 51 4.91 12.63 0.50
C CYS A 51 5.23 11.52 -0.53
N MET A 52 4.71 10.33 -0.27
CA MET A 52 4.80 9.18 -1.15
C MET A 52 3.43 8.54 -1.25
N SER A 53 3.08 8.13 -2.46
CA SER A 53 1.87 7.36 -2.72
C SER A 53 2.25 6.09 -3.46
N ILE A 54 1.76 4.96 -2.99
CA ILE A 54 1.94 3.63 -3.60
C ILE A 54 0.56 3.09 -3.92
N LEU A 55 0.36 2.62 -5.15
CA LEU A 55 -0.91 2.17 -5.67
C LEU A 55 -0.79 0.72 -6.13
N TYR A 56 -1.74 -0.10 -5.69
CA TYR A 56 -1.89 -1.50 -6.03
C TYR A 56 -3.25 -1.73 -6.69
N ASP A 57 -3.30 -2.61 -7.69
CA ASP A 57 -4.57 -3.10 -8.22
C ASP A 57 -5.28 -4.02 -7.22
N GLU A 58 -4.51 -4.79 -6.46
CA GLU A 58 -5.01 -5.55 -5.32
C GLU A 58 -3.89 -5.91 -4.33
N VAL A 59 -4.28 -6.20 -3.09
CA VAL A 59 -3.41 -6.84 -2.09
C VAL A 59 -4.22 -7.88 -1.32
N TYR A 60 -3.54 -8.76 -0.59
CA TYR A 60 -4.19 -9.68 0.33
C TYR A 60 -4.32 -9.07 1.73
N HIS A 61 -5.54 -9.04 2.28
CA HIS A 61 -5.79 -8.57 3.63
C HIS A 61 -5.87 -9.76 4.60
N ILE A 62 -4.86 -9.85 5.45
CA ILE A 62 -4.59 -11.00 6.33
C ILE A 62 -5.76 -11.25 7.30
N PRO A 63 -6.28 -10.25 8.05
CA PRO A 63 -7.33 -10.50 9.05
C PRO A 63 -8.65 -11.03 8.48
N THR A 64 -8.95 -10.76 7.22
CA THR A 64 -10.18 -11.25 6.57
C THR A 64 -9.97 -12.36 5.56
N GLU A 65 -8.70 -12.70 5.30
CA GLU A 65 -8.31 -13.69 4.29
C GLU A 65 -8.89 -13.40 2.90
N ARG A 66 -8.86 -12.12 2.47
CA ARG A 66 -9.49 -11.68 1.22
C ARG A 66 -8.60 -10.73 0.44
N TYR A 67 -8.72 -10.82 -0.88
CA TYR A 67 -8.16 -9.81 -1.79
C TYR A 67 -8.99 -8.52 -1.71
N ILE A 68 -8.29 -7.40 -1.60
CA ILE A 68 -8.87 -6.06 -1.60
C ILE A 68 -8.29 -5.32 -2.80
N LYS A 69 -9.17 -4.72 -3.59
CA LYS A 69 -8.81 -4.08 -4.87
C LYS A 69 -8.60 -2.57 -4.72
N ASN A 70 -7.85 -1.98 -5.65
CA ASN A 70 -7.59 -0.55 -5.81
C ASN A 70 -7.16 0.12 -4.50
N ILE A 71 -6.00 -0.30 -4.00
CA ILE A 71 -5.49 0.18 -2.71
C ILE A 71 -4.41 1.21 -2.94
N LYS A 72 -4.54 2.34 -2.22
CA LYS A 72 -3.51 3.35 -2.13
C LYS A 72 -2.98 3.46 -0.72
N ILE A 73 -1.67 3.38 -0.61
CA ILE A 73 -0.92 3.67 0.60
C ILE A 73 -0.33 5.07 0.43
N ASP A 74 -0.75 6.01 1.28
CA ASP A 74 -0.18 7.34 1.35
C ASP A 74 0.74 7.41 2.58
N ILE A 75 2.00 7.80 2.39
CA ILE A 75 3.00 8.04 3.43
C ILE A 75 3.39 9.51 3.36
N SER A 76 3.39 10.23 4.48
CA SER A 76 3.57 11.68 4.49
C SER A 76 4.23 12.19 5.77
N ASN A 77 4.66 13.46 5.75
CA ASN A 77 5.18 14.19 6.91
C ASN A 77 6.35 13.48 7.60
N TRP A 78 7.17 12.74 6.85
CA TRP A 78 8.36 12.12 7.40
C TRP A 78 9.43 13.16 7.73
N LYS A 79 10.20 12.89 8.78
CA LYS A 79 11.37 13.69 9.14
C LYS A 79 12.54 13.44 8.19
N ASP A 80 12.75 12.18 7.83
CA ASP A 80 13.90 11.75 7.04
C ASP A 80 13.56 10.52 6.17
N LEU A 81 14.22 10.42 5.03
CA LEU A 81 14.09 9.33 4.06
C LEU A 81 15.49 8.90 3.61
N LEU A 82 15.84 7.66 3.91
CA LEU A 82 17.08 7.02 3.48
C LEU A 82 16.74 5.91 2.48
N VAL A 83 17.33 5.97 1.29
CA VAL A 83 17.10 4.98 0.23
C VAL A 83 18.41 4.31 -0.14
N LYS A 84 18.44 2.98 -0.10
CA LYS A 84 19.60 2.17 -0.47
C LYS A 84 19.24 1.17 -1.56
N ILE A 85 20.15 0.96 -2.50
CA ILE A 85 20.13 -0.21 -3.39
C ILE A 85 21.30 -1.12 -3.07
N PHE A 86 21.09 -2.42 -3.28
CA PHE A 86 22.07 -3.47 -3.03
C PHE A 86 22.47 -4.09 -4.36
N ILE A 87 23.72 -3.86 -4.77
CA ILE A 87 24.26 -4.32 -6.05
C ILE A 87 25.16 -5.52 -5.79
N TYR A 88 24.83 -6.65 -6.41
CA TYR A 88 25.60 -7.89 -6.32
C TYR A 88 26.47 -8.04 -7.57
N GLU A 89 27.78 -8.19 -7.39
CA GLU A 89 28.69 -8.50 -8.50
C GLU A 89 28.56 -9.96 -8.92
N ASN A 90 28.26 -10.85 -7.97
CA ASN A 90 27.98 -12.26 -8.20
C ASN A 90 27.06 -12.84 -7.10
N THR A 91 26.56 -14.06 -7.29
CA THR A 91 25.54 -14.69 -6.42
C THR A 91 26.00 -14.94 -4.98
N TYR A 92 27.31 -14.96 -4.71
CA TYR A 92 27.86 -15.31 -3.39
C TYR A 92 28.61 -14.14 -2.71
N SER A 93 28.71 -13.00 -3.38
CA SER A 93 29.32 -11.79 -2.81
C SER A 93 28.36 -11.07 -1.88
N LEU A 94 28.92 -10.42 -0.86
CA LEU A 94 28.18 -9.38 -0.14
C LEU A 94 27.80 -8.26 -1.13
N PRO A 95 26.60 -7.66 -0.98
CA PRO A 95 26.20 -6.57 -1.86
C PRO A 95 27.01 -5.31 -1.57
N ASN A 96 27.30 -4.56 -2.61
CA ASN A 96 27.69 -3.16 -2.49
C ASN A 96 26.43 -2.33 -2.20
N GLU A 97 26.45 -1.60 -1.08
CA GLU A 97 25.36 -0.68 -0.71
C GLU A 97 25.59 0.69 -1.34
N VAL A 98 24.59 1.19 -2.06
CA VAL A 98 24.62 2.53 -2.66
C VAL A 98 23.46 3.34 -2.14
N LEU A 99 23.76 4.49 -1.55
CA LEU A 99 22.75 5.47 -1.11
C LEU A 99 22.22 6.25 -2.31
N LEU A 100 20.90 6.36 -2.43
CA LEU A 100 20.22 7.14 -3.46
C LEU A 100 19.65 8.42 -2.85
N GLU A 101 19.86 9.54 -3.53
CA GLU A 101 19.41 10.86 -3.09
C GLU A 101 18.77 11.65 -4.24
N GLY A 102 17.88 12.58 -3.88
CA GLY A 102 17.27 13.51 -4.83
C GLY A 102 16.59 12.83 -6.01
N SER A 103 16.96 13.24 -7.23
CA SER A 103 16.39 12.70 -8.47
C SER A 103 16.79 11.26 -8.79
N ASN A 104 17.72 10.66 -8.03
CA ASN A 104 18.16 9.29 -8.24
C ASN A 104 17.30 8.26 -7.50
N ILE A 105 16.39 8.71 -6.62
CA ILE A 105 15.48 7.83 -5.89
C ILE A 105 14.55 7.11 -6.88
N GLU A 106 14.54 5.78 -6.85
CA GLU A 106 13.77 4.94 -7.77
C GLU A 106 12.51 4.37 -7.13
N PRO A 107 11.35 4.35 -7.82
CA PRO A 107 10.17 3.68 -7.31
C PRO A 107 10.36 2.16 -7.21
N PHE A 108 9.56 1.50 -6.37
CA PHE A 108 9.48 0.05 -6.31
C PHE A 108 8.72 -0.53 -7.50
N ASP A 109 9.15 -1.71 -7.94
CA ASP A 109 8.39 -2.64 -8.78
C ASP A 109 7.55 -3.57 -7.91
N LEU A 110 8.17 -4.09 -6.84
CA LEU A 110 7.61 -5.00 -5.87
C LEU A 110 8.03 -4.53 -4.49
N ILE A 111 7.11 -4.58 -3.52
CA ILE A 111 7.43 -4.38 -2.11
C ILE A 111 7.18 -5.71 -1.41
N GLN A 112 8.27 -6.36 -1.01
CA GLN A 112 8.28 -7.71 -0.47
C GLN A 112 8.25 -7.72 1.07
N GLU A 113 8.79 -6.68 1.70
CA GLU A 113 8.76 -6.54 3.16
C GLU A 113 8.27 -5.15 3.57
N ILE A 114 7.37 -5.12 4.55
CA ILE A 114 6.91 -3.90 5.23
C ILE A 114 7.07 -4.14 6.73
N ASN A 115 7.95 -3.37 7.36
CA ASN A 115 8.19 -3.45 8.81
C ASN A 115 7.98 -2.09 9.46
N ILE A 116 7.36 -2.09 10.65
CA ILE A 116 7.09 -0.88 11.44
C ILE A 116 7.62 -1.08 12.86
N SER A 117 8.57 -0.25 13.27
CA SER A 117 9.18 -0.31 14.61
C SER A 117 9.68 1.05 15.04
N ASP A 118 9.40 1.49 16.27
CA ASP A 118 10.01 2.69 16.89
C ASP A 118 10.04 3.94 15.99
N ASN A 119 8.92 4.19 15.31
CA ASN A 119 8.71 5.29 14.34
C ASN A 119 9.47 5.18 13.01
N ILE A 120 10.03 4.01 12.72
CA ILE A 120 10.65 3.69 11.44
C ILE A 120 9.67 2.83 10.64
N LEU A 121 9.35 3.28 9.42
CA LEU A 121 8.74 2.46 8.40
C LEU A 121 9.84 1.99 7.44
N LEU A 122 10.01 0.68 7.35
CA LEU A 122 10.97 0.05 6.46
C LEU A 122 10.23 -0.66 5.34
N LEU A 123 10.48 -0.26 4.10
CA LEU A 123 9.97 -0.93 2.92
C LEU A 123 11.16 -1.55 2.18
N LYS A 124 11.07 -2.82 1.83
CA LYS A 124 12.08 -3.48 1.02
C LYS A 124 11.46 -4.23 -0.14
N GLY A 125 12.20 -4.31 -1.24
CA GLY A 125 11.72 -4.97 -2.43
C GLY A 125 12.60 -4.68 -3.63
N ILE A 126 12.02 -4.80 -4.82
CA ILE A 126 12.73 -4.70 -6.09
C ILE A 126 12.51 -3.31 -6.68
N SER A 127 13.58 -2.63 -7.11
CA SER A 127 13.49 -1.33 -7.77
C SER A 127 12.89 -1.46 -9.17
N LYS A 128 12.09 -0.49 -9.60
CA LYS A 128 11.36 -0.54 -10.88
C LYS A 128 12.29 -0.50 -12.08
N LYS A 129 13.33 0.32 -12.01
CA LYS A 129 14.21 0.62 -13.15
C LYS A 129 15.35 -0.38 -13.29
N ASN A 130 16.15 -0.55 -12.24
CA ASN A 130 17.37 -1.36 -12.33
C ASN A 130 17.18 -2.80 -11.82
N LYS A 131 16.00 -3.12 -11.26
CA LYS A 131 15.66 -4.44 -10.71
C LYS A 131 16.60 -4.91 -9.58
N TYR A 132 17.23 -3.97 -8.88
CA TYR A 132 18.02 -4.28 -7.70
C TYR A 132 17.14 -4.42 -6.46
N TRP A 133 17.64 -5.16 -5.47
CA TRP A 133 17.07 -5.11 -4.13
C TRP A 133 17.28 -3.70 -3.57
N MET A 134 16.24 -3.17 -2.93
CA MET A 134 16.17 -1.78 -2.50
C MET A 134 15.50 -1.69 -1.13
N GLU A 135 15.99 -0.78 -0.31
CA GLU A 135 15.47 -0.49 1.02
C GLU A 135 15.15 0.99 1.14
N TYR A 136 13.94 1.27 1.61
CA TYR A 136 13.47 2.59 2.01
C TYR A 136 13.29 2.60 3.51
N LYS A 137 14.05 3.44 4.20
CA LYS A 137 13.92 3.69 5.63
C LYS A 137 13.34 5.09 5.84
N ILE A 138 12.11 5.14 6.32
CA ILE A 138 11.34 6.37 6.49
C ILE A 138 11.17 6.64 7.98
N ILE A 139 11.65 7.78 8.46
CA ILE A 139 11.70 8.12 9.89
C ILE A 139 10.58 9.10 10.23
N ASN A 140 9.81 8.79 11.28
CA ASN A 140 8.72 9.62 11.82
C ASN A 140 7.68 10.00 10.76
N SER A 141 7.20 9.03 9.98
CA SER A 141 6.15 9.24 8.98
C SER A 141 4.75 9.03 9.53
N LYS A 142 3.77 9.63 8.85
CA LYS A 142 2.35 9.26 8.97
C LYS A 142 1.95 8.49 7.74
N PHE A 143 1.18 7.42 7.91
CA PHE A 143 0.66 6.65 6.78
C PHE A 143 -0.85 6.45 6.88
N SER A 144 -1.49 6.26 5.74
CA SER A 144 -2.91 5.93 5.63
C SER A 144 -3.15 5.02 4.44
N ILE A 145 -4.12 4.12 4.58
CA ILE A 145 -4.56 3.23 3.50
C ILE A 145 -5.94 3.70 3.04
N LYS A 146 -6.13 3.78 1.73
CA LYS A 146 -7.40 4.08 1.08
C LYS A 146 -7.74 2.98 0.11
N VAL A 147 -9.01 2.61 0.07
CA VAL A 147 -9.58 1.67 -0.89
C VAL A 147 -10.51 2.45 -1.79
N PHE A 148 -10.36 2.32 -3.10
CA PHE A 148 -11.26 2.96 -4.07
C PHE A 148 -12.24 1.93 -4.62
N ASP A 149 -13.53 2.26 -4.56
CA ASP A 149 -14.51 1.51 -5.33
C ASP A 149 -14.38 1.93 -6.80
N ASN A 150 -14.09 0.96 -7.67
CA ASN A 150 -14.47 1.11 -9.07
C ASN A 150 -15.99 0.89 -9.06
N GLY A 151 -16.75 1.99 -9.26
CA GLY A 151 -18.21 2.00 -9.19
C GLY A 151 -18.90 0.92 -10.02
#